data_AF-A0AAE0KGZ1-F1
#
_entry.id   AF-A0AAE0KGZ1-F1
#
_cell.length_a   1.000
_cell.length_b   1.000
_cell.length_c   1.000
_cell.angle_alpha   90.00
_cell.angle_beta   90.00
_cell.angle_gamma   90.00
#
_symmetry.space_group_name_H-M   'P 1'
#
loop_
_entity.id
_entity.type
_entity.pdbx_description
1 polymer ?
#
loop_
_entity_poly.entity_id
_entity_poly.type
_entity_poly.pdbx_seq_one_letter_code
_entity_poly.pdbx_strand_id
1 'polypeptide(L)'
;MKRWTYNMLVAGINAFFIVIKAFEEAFPFSMQTPPSQADEAETIMTNPIFSGPWALGSPMFSIIPDNPQLRALVEKIDNRLLKILYTRDINGVFRQMPLFEQSIDPALLVQATTQGVLLSSVVSDLNAPMPNLRFHFLLQKALDMGNEVKSLGQVLLAAREKAGGEALSNLHTQHHVSTQTAMMEMKRLALGDVTKVVETLQQSCEGVASRLR
;
A
#
# COMPACT_ATOMS: atom_id res chain seq x y z
N MET A 1 46.79 -33.77 -38.23
CA MET A 1 46.64 -32.40 -38.77
C MET A 1 47.23 -32.35 -40.18
N LYS A 2 46.42 -31.98 -41.18
CA LYS A 2 46.89 -31.79 -42.56
C LYS A 2 47.83 -30.58 -42.61
N ARG A 3 49.09 -30.76 -43.01
CA ARG A 3 50.05 -29.66 -43.20
C ARG A 3 49.82 -29.04 -44.57
N TRP A 4 49.45 -27.76 -44.60
CA TRP A 4 49.28 -27.00 -45.83
C TRP A 4 50.62 -26.38 -46.22
N THR A 5 51.03 -26.55 -47.48
CA THR A 5 52.20 -25.86 -48.01
C THR A 5 51.81 -24.42 -48.37
N TYR A 6 52.77 -23.49 -48.28
CA TYR A 6 52.54 -22.06 -48.52
C TYR A 6 51.84 -21.78 -49.87
N ASN A 7 52.22 -22.49 -50.94
CA ASN A 7 51.63 -22.34 -52.26
C ASN A 7 50.15 -22.74 -52.33
N MET A 8 49.70 -23.71 -51.53
CA MET A 8 48.28 -24.08 -51.45
C MET A 8 47.46 -23.01 -50.72
N LEU A 9 48.07 -22.34 -49.74
CA LEU A 9 47.42 -21.28 -48.97
C LEU A 9 47.29 -20.00 -49.79
N VAL A 10 48.33 -19.64 -50.54
CA VAL A 10 48.30 -18.53 -51.51
C VAL A 10 47.29 -18.80 -52.62
N ALA A 11 47.22 -20.03 -53.14
CA ALA A 11 46.22 -20.39 -54.15
C ALA A 11 44.79 -20.30 -53.61
N GLY A 12 44.55 -20.77 -52.37
CA GLY A 12 43.24 -20.68 -51.73
C GLY A 12 42.80 -19.24 -51.45
N ILE A 13 43.73 -18.40 -50.97
CA ILE A 13 43.47 -16.98 -50.70
C ILE A 13 43.25 -16.22 -52.02
N ASN A 14 44.04 -16.49 -53.05
CA ASN A 14 43.87 -15.84 -54.35
C ASN A 14 42.53 -16.22 -54.99
N ALA A 15 42.12 -17.50 -54.91
CA ALA A 15 40.80 -17.94 -55.36
C ALA A 15 39.66 -17.22 -54.61
N PHE A 16 39.81 -17.03 -53.29
CA PHE A 16 38.81 -16.30 -52.49
C PHE A 16 38.71 -14.82 -52.89
N PHE A 17 39.84 -14.12 -53.04
CA PHE A 17 39.83 -12.72 -53.46
C PHE A 17 39.35 -12.53 -54.90
N ILE A 18 39.65 -13.47 -55.81
CA ILE A 18 39.11 -13.45 -57.17
C ILE A 18 37.59 -13.59 -57.15
N VAL A 19 37.04 -14.46 -56.29
CA VAL A 19 35.59 -14.63 -56.15
C VAL A 19 34.94 -13.39 -55.54
N ILE A 20 35.54 -12.76 -54.53
CA ILE A 20 35.02 -11.49 -53.98
C ILE A 20 35.05 -10.40 -55.04
N LYS A 21 36.15 -10.27 -55.78
CA LYS A 21 36.28 -9.23 -56.80
C LYS A 21 35.27 -9.44 -57.94
N ALA A 22 35.06 -10.69 -58.36
CA ALA A 22 34.04 -11.04 -59.34
C ALA A 22 32.61 -10.82 -58.80
N PHE A 23 32.40 -11.00 -57.50
CA PHE A 23 31.12 -10.73 -56.85
C PHE A 23 30.83 -9.22 -56.73
N GLU A 24 31.84 -8.41 -56.39
CA GLU A 24 31.75 -6.94 -56.40
C GLU A 24 31.52 -6.40 -57.81
N GLU A 25 32.12 -7.01 -58.84
CA GLU A 25 31.90 -6.64 -60.24
C GLU A 25 30.51 -7.06 -60.75
N ALA A 26 29.99 -8.21 -60.30
CA ALA A 26 28.65 -8.69 -60.65
C ALA A 26 27.52 -7.90 -59.96
N PHE A 27 27.81 -7.30 -58.81
CA PHE A 27 26.87 -6.47 -58.05
C PHE A 27 27.51 -5.14 -57.67
N PRO A 28 27.72 -4.23 -58.64
CA PRO A 28 28.55 -3.05 -58.44
C PRO A 28 28.07 -2.14 -57.30
N PHE A 29 26.77 -2.10 -56.99
CA PHE A 29 26.20 -1.36 -55.86
C PHE A 29 24.85 -1.93 -55.41
N SER A 30 24.83 -3.04 -54.66
CA SER A 30 23.57 -3.56 -54.07
C SER A 30 23.21 -2.92 -52.71
N MET A 31 23.59 -1.66 -52.46
CA MET A 31 23.04 -0.85 -51.37
C MET A 31 23.09 0.66 -51.71
N GLN A 32 22.54 1.06 -52.84
CA GLN A 32 22.19 2.46 -53.09
C GLN A 32 20.90 2.48 -53.91
N THR A 33 19.78 2.83 -53.28
CA THR A 33 18.70 3.48 -54.01
C THR A 33 19.28 4.81 -54.53
N PRO A 34 19.41 5.02 -55.85
CA PRO A 34 19.61 6.39 -56.34
C PRO A 34 18.35 7.19 -56.00
N PRO A 35 18.44 8.48 -55.60
CA PRO A 35 17.25 9.31 -55.54
C PRO A 35 16.62 9.34 -56.92
N SER A 36 15.32 9.03 -56.96
CA SER A 36 14.46 9.14 -58.12
C SER A 36 14.65 10.49 -58.81
N GLN A 37 15.20 10.47 -60.03
CA GLN A 37 14.69 11.39 -61.04
C GLN A 37 13.52 10.67 -61.69
N ALA A 38 12.33 11.21 -61.42
CA ALA A 38 11.17 10.97 -62.24
C ALA A 38 11.54 11.34 -63.69
N ASP A 39 11.25 10.46 -64.63
CA ASP A 39 10.16 10.70 -65.58
C ASP A 39 10.00 9.53 -66.57
N GLU A 40 8.75 9.08 -66.66
CA GLU A 40 8.05 8.50 -67.81
C GLU A 40 8.51 7.14 -68.40
N ALA A 41 7.74 6.08 -68.13
CA ALA A 41 6.68 5.59 -69.04
C ALA A 41 6.31 4.12 -68.75
N GLU A 42 5.01 3.86 -68.68
CA GLU A 42 4.36 2.59 -68.35
C GLU A 42 4.67 1.45 -69.32
N THR A 43 4.77 0.21 -68.80
CA THR A 43 4.09 -0.97 -69.36
C THR A 43 4.00 -2.05 -68.29
N ILE A 44 2.76 -2.41 -67.95
CA ILE A 44 2.42 -3.59 -67.15
C ILE A 44 2.69 -4.83 -68.00
N MET A 45 3.70 -5.62 -67.66
CA MET A 45 3.69 -7.06 -67.91
C MET A 45 4.24 -7.79 -66.69
N THR A 46 3.36 -8.55 -66.07
CA THR A 46 3.63 -9.71 -65.22
C THR A 46 4.93 -10.40 -65.65
N ASN A 47 5.94 -10.39 -64.79
CA ASN A 47 7.06 -11.33 -64.89
C ASN A 47 7.90 -11.32 -63.60
N PRO A 48 8.56 -12.44 -63.31
CA PRO A 48 7.98 -13.41 -62.41
C PRO A 48 8.57 -13.29 -61.01
N ILE A 49 7.74 -13.71 -60.07
CA ILE A 49 8.12 -14.29 -58.80
C ILE A 49 9.38 -15.14 -59.01
N PHE A 50 10.49 -14.68 -58.42
CA PHE A 50 11.47 -15.52 -57.75
C PHE A 50 11.94 -16.76 -58.56
N SER A 51 12.61 -16.55 -59.70
CA SER A 51 13.35 -17.61 -60.39
C SER A 51 14.76 -17.14 -60.74
N GLY A 52 15.62 -17.05 -59.73
CA GLY A 52 17.06 -16.90 -59.87
C GLY A 52 17.77 -17.83 -58.88
N PRO A 53 18.98 -18.36 -59.18
CA PRO A 53 19.62 -19.47 -58.46
C PRO A 53 20.11 -19.10 -57.04
N TRP A 54 19.60 -18.03 -56.44
CA TRP A 54 19.91 -17.58 -55.09
C TRP A 54 18.96 -18.15 -54.03
N ALA A 55 18.11 -19.12 -54.39
CA ALA A 55 17.25 -19.86 -53.46
C ALA A 55 17.92 -21.07 -52.80
N LEU A 56 19.15 -21.43 -53.15
CA LEU A 56 19.91 -22.47 -52.44
C LEU A 56 21.40 -22.15 -52.45
N GLY A 57 21.96 -21.81 -51.30
CA GLY A 57 23.41 -22.00 -51.08
C GLY A 57 24.26 -20.85 -50.58
N SER A 58 23.71 -19.82 -49.92
CA SER A 58 24.55 -18.87 -49.14
C SER A 58 24.45 -19.12 -47.64
N PRO A 59 25.42 -19.80 -46.98
CA PRO A 59 25.52 -19.81 -45.52
C PRO A 59 26.28 -18.58 -45.01
N MET A 60 26.08 -17.38 -45.58
CA MET A 60 26.79 -16.16 -45.15
C MET A 60 25.95 -14.87 -45.24
N PHE A 61 24.66 -14.92 -44.89
CA PHE A 61 23.94 -13.67 -44.57
C PHE A 61 22.98 -13.78 -43.38
N SER A 62 23.09 -14.85 -42.60
CA SER A 62 22.24 -15.04 -41.43
C SER A 62 23.10 -14.99 -40.18
N ILE A 63 22.70 -14.10 -39.26
CA ILE A 63 23.31 -13.75 -37.97
C ILE A 63 24.29 -12.56 -38.07
N ILE A 64 23.75 -11.39 -38.44
CA ILE A 64 24.28 -10.14 -37.88
C ILE A 64 23.84 -10.13 -36.41
N PRO A 65 24.74 -10.17 -35.43
CA PRO A 65 24.36 -10.18 -34.03
C PRO A 65 23.68 -8.84 -33.69
N ASP A 66 22.54 -8.91 -33.00
CA ASP A 66 21.85 -7.72 -32.50
C ASP A 66 22.80 -6.89 -31.63
N ASN A 67 22.75 -5.57 -31.80
CA ASN A 67 23.52 -4.68 -30.94
C ASN A 67 22.98 -4.79 -29.50
N PRO A 68 23.78 -5.29 -28.53
CA PRO A 68 23.32 -5.48 -27.15
C PRO A 68 22.94 -4.16 -26.48
N GLN A 69 23.49 -3.04 -26.93
CA GLN A 69 23.17 -1.72 -26.39
C GLN A 69 21.74 -1.27 -26.73
N LEU A 70 21.29 -1.54 -27.96
CA LEU A 70 19.92 -1.20 -28.38
C LEU A 70 18.90 -2.06 -27.64
N ARG A 71 19.19 -3.36 -27.45
CA ARG A 71 18.36 -4.25 -26.63
C ARG A 71 18.24 -3.77 -25.19
N ALA A 72 19.37 -3.39 -24.57
CA ALA A 72 19.36 -2.87 -23.20
C ALA A 72 18.61 -1.52 -23.09
N LEU A 73 18.60 -0.71 -24.16
CA LEU A 73 17.83 0.53 -24.20
C LEU A 73 16.32 0.26 -24.25
N VAL A 74 15.89 -0.67 -25.10
CA VAL A 74 14.47 -1.08 -25.20
C VAL A 74 13.98 -1.64 -23.87
N GLU A 75 14.77 -2.52 -23.23
CA GLU A 75 14.43 -3.06 -21.90
C GLU A 75 14.30 -1.95 -20.84
N LYS A 76 15.17 -0.93 -20.88
CA LYS A 76 15.06 0.23 -19.98
C LYS A 76 13.81 1.04 -20.28
N ILE A 77 13.48 1.30 -21.54
CA ILE A 77 12.28 2.07 -21.92
C ILE A 77 11.03 1.35 -21.40
N ASP A 78 10.90 0.05 -21.69
CA ASP A 78 9.77 -0.76 -21.23
C ASP A 78 9.66 -0.78 -19.71
N ASN A 79 10.79 -0.95 -19.01
CA ASN A 79 10.84 -0.94 -17.56
C ASN A 79 10.39 0.40 -16.97
N ARG A 80 10.77 1.52 -17.60
CA ARG A 80 10.38 2.87 -17.16
C ARG A 80 8.91 3.15 -17.45
N LEU A 81 8.43 2.77 -18.62
CA LEU A 81 7.06 2.99 -19.05
C LEU A 81 6.09 2.20 -18.16
N LEU A 82 6.38 0.93 -17.85
CA LEU A 82 5.59 0.14 -16.91
C LEU A 82 5.59 0.73 -15.49
N LYS A 83 6.71 1.30 -15.03
CA LYS A 83 6.76 1.98 -13.73
C LYS A 83 5.85 3.21 -13.70
N ILE A 84 5.81 4.00 -14.78
CA ILE A 84 4.90 5.15 -14.91
C ILE A 84 3.44 4.68 -14.93
N LEU A 85 3.11 3.64 -15.72
CA LEU A 85 1.74 3.13 -15.82
C LEU A 85 1.20 2.56 -14.51
N TYR A 86 2.05 1.97 -13.67
CA TYR A 86 1.65 1.37 -12.39
C TYR A 86 1.98 2.23 -11.17
N THR A 87 2.23 3.54 -11.33
CA THR A 87 2.52 4.46 -10.22
C THR A 87 3.64 3.95 -9.31
N ARG A 88 4.73 3.49 -9.93
CA ARG A 88 5.95 3.03 -9.25
C ARG A 88 7.09 4.03 -9.44
N ASP A 89 7.97 4.07 -8.45
CA ASP A 89 9.23 4.82 -8.54
C ASP A 89 10.23 4.17 -9.54
N ILE A 90 11.32 4.87 -9.84
CA ILE A 90 12.50 4.43 -10.63
C ILE A 90 13.01 3.05 -10.16
N ASN A 91 12.81 2.71 -8.88
CA ASN A 91 13.21 1.46 -8.23
C ASN A 91 12.10 0.38 -8.21
N GLY A 92 10.89 0.68 -8.69
CA GLY A 92 9.76 -0.25 -8.72
C GLY A 92 8.89 -0.26 -7.46
N VAL A 93 9.14 0.64 -6.50
CA VAL A 93 8.32 0.77 -5.28
C VAL A 93 7.03 1.51 -5.61
N PHE A 94 5.89 0.91 -5.24
CA PHE A 94 4.57 1.52 -5.44
C PHE A 94 4.36 2.71 -4.50
N ARG A 95 3.86 3.83 -5.03
CA ARG A 95 3.59 5.04 -4.23
C ARG A 95 2.08 5.26 -4.08
N GLN A 96 1.54 4.92 -2.92
CA GLN A 96 0.16 5.25 -2.54
C GLN A 96 0.13 6.60 -1.81
N MET A 97 -0.75 7.52 -2.22
CA MET A 97 -1.01 8.74 -1.45
C MET A 97 -1.87 8.38 -0.22
N PRO A 98 -1.56 8.89 0.99
CA PRO A 98 -2.32 8.54 2.19
C PRO A 98 -3.79 8.95 2.02
N LEU A 99 -4.70 8.01 2.31
CA LEU A 99 -6.12 8.10 1.93
C LEU A 99 -7.06 8.58 3.06
N PHE A 100 -6.59 8.87 4.27
CA PHE A 100 -7.48 8.93 5.45
C PHE A 100 -7.59 10.30 6.14
N GLU A 101 -8.82 10.66 6.53
CA GLU A 101 -9.16 11.72 7.50
C GLU A 101 -9.22 11.17 8.95
N GLN A 102 -9.40 12.07 9.93
CA GLN A 102 -9.44 11.73 11.36
C GLN A 102 -10.75 11.08 11.82
N SER A 103 -10.69 10.23 12.86
CA SER A 103 -11.85 9.51 13.42
C SER A 103 -12.79 10.42 14.23
N ILE A 104 -14.10 10.21 14.08
CA ILE A 104 -15.18 10.85 14.87
C ILE A 104 -15.26 10.24 16.28
N ASP A 105 -15.56 11.05 17.30
CA ASP A 105 -15.75 10.64 18.71
C ASP A 105 -17.19 10.12 18.99
N PRO A 106 -17.37 8.85 19.41
CA PRO A 106 -18.69 8.25 19.66
C PRO A 106 -19.41 8.78 20.91
N ALA A 107 -18.73 9.49 21.81
CA ALA A 107 -19.35 10.03 23.03
C ALA A 107 -20.48 11.04 22.75
N LEU A 108 -20.42 11.70 21.59
CA LEU A 108 -21.40 12.71 21.15
C LEU A 108 -22.78 12.10 20.81
N LEU A 109 -22.83 10.81 20.46
CA LEU A 109 -24.07 10.12 20.09
C LEU A 109 -24.86 9.61 21.31
N VAL A 110 -24.18 9.25 22.39
CA VAL A 110 -24.80 8.68 23.61
C VAL A 110 -25.51 9.76 24.44
N GLN A 111 -24.95 10.97 24.51
CA GLN A 111 -25.55 12.09 25.27
C GLN A 111 -26.91 12.54 24.72
N ALA A 112 -27.17 12.36 23.42
CA ALA A 112 -28.46 12.70 22.81
C ALA A 112 -29.60 11.75 23.23
N THR A 113 -29.27 10.56 23.75
CA THR A 113 -30.25 9.48 23.96
C THR A 113 -30.80 9.44 25.40
N THR A 114 -30.17 10.11 26.37
CA THR A 114 -30.45 9.93 27.81
C THR A 114 -31.56 10.80 28.40
N GLN A 115 -32.30 11.60 27.63
CA GLN A 115 -33.32 12.54 28.14
C GLN A 115 -34.74 11.95 28.35
N GLY A 116 -34.90 10.63 28.41
CA GLY A 116 -36.22 9.98 28.56
C GLY A 116 -36.80 10.04 29.97
N VAL A 117 -37.95 10.70 30.17
CA VAL A 117 -38.73 10.74 31.43
C VAL A 117 -40.15 10.21 31.20
N LEU A 118 -40.69 9.45 32.16
CA LEU A 118 -42.01 8.79 32.09
C LEU A 118 -43.00 9.38 33.13
N LEU A 119 -44.15 9.89 32.65
CA LEU A 119 -45.24 10.53 33.44
C LEU A 119 -46.34 9.56 33.94
N SER A 120 -46.19 8.25 33.74
CA SER A 120 -47.33 7.31 33.84
C SER A 120 -47.80 7.01 35.27
N SER A 121 -47.03 7.29 36.31
CA SER A 121 -47.36 6.92 37.69
C SER A 121 -48.31 7.89 38.41
N VAL A 122 -48.47 9.12 37.93
CA VAL A 122 -49.28 10.16 38.60
C VAL A 122 -50.78 9.97 38.36
N VAL A 123 -51.17 9.28 37.28
CA VAL A 123 -52.58 9.15 36.87
C VAL A 123 -53.35 8.11 37.68
N SER A 124 -52.66 7.16 38.31
CA SER A 124 -53.32 6.06 39.04
C SER A 124 -53.78 6.43 40.46
N ASP A 125 -53.34 7.57 40.99
CA ASP A 125 -53.59 7.98 42.39
C ASP A 125 -54.87 8.81 42.56
N LEU A 126 -55.50 9.27 41.47
CA LEU A 126 -56.72 10.10 41.52
C LEU A 126 -58.01 9.32 41.82
N ASN A 127 -57.99 7.98 41.87
CA ASN A 127 -59.21 7.16 41.84
C ASN A 127 -59.44 6.32 43.12
N ALA A 128 -59.04 6.84 44.29
CA ALA A 128 -59.23 6.13 45.57
C ALA A 128 -60.65 6.33 46.15
N PRO A 129 -61.30 5.26 46.70
CA PRO A 129 -62.63 5.32 47.30
C PRO A 129 -62.65 6.14 48.60
N MET A 130 -63.79 6.80 48.87
CA MET A 130 -63.95 7.73 50.00
C MET A 130 -63.92 7.03 51.38
N PRO A 131 -63.05 7.47 52.32
CA PRO A 131 -62.93 6.85 53.65
C PRO A 131 -64.01 7.31 54.65
N ASN A 132 -64.38 6.43 55.60
CA ASN A 132 -65.44 6.64 56.61
C ASN A 132 -65.03 7.49 57.85
N LEU A 133 -63.95 8.26 57.76
CA LEU A 133 -63.37 9.01 58.88
C LEU A 133 -63.69 10.50 58.80
N ARG A 134 -63.76 11.18 59.95
CA ARG A 134 -63.92 12.65 59.99
C ARG A 134 -62.68 13.36 59.45
N PHE A 135 -62.90 14.45 58.71
CA PHE A 135 -61.87 15.24 58.04
C PHE A 135 -60.69 15.64 58.94
N HIS A 136 -60.95 16.09 60.17
CA HIS A 136 -59.90 16.56 61.07
C HIS A 136 -58.86 15.47 61.40
N PHE A 137 -59.32 14.22 61.58
CA PHE A 137 -58.44 13.08 61.83
C PHE A 137 -57.64 12.69 60.58
N LEU A 138 -58.27 12.72 59.41
CA LEU A 138 -57.61 12.47 58.12
C LEU A 138 -56.53 13.52 57.82
N LEU A 139 -56.80 14.79 58.11
CA LEU A 139 -55.85 15.88 57.88
C LEU A 139 -54.60 15.74 58.76
N GLN A 140 -54.78 15.43 60.05
CA GLN A 140 -53.65 15.23 60.95
C GLN A 140 -52.79 14.04 60.49
N LYS A 141 -53.43 12.91 60.13
CA LYS A 141 -52.70 11.73 59.63
C LYS A 141 -52.00 12.00 58.30
N ALA A 142 -52.60 12.79 57.41
CA ALA A 142 -51.99 13.18 56.14
C ALA A 142 -50.75 14.06 56.36
N LEU A 143 -50.77 14.97 57.34
CA LEU A 143 -49.59 15.77 57.70
C LEU A 143 -48.47 14.91 58.29
N ASP A 144 -48.81 13.93 59.14
CA ASP A 144 -47.83 12.97 59.68
C ASP A 144 -47.18 12.16 58.55
N MET A 145 -47.98 11.61 57.63
CA MET A 145 -47.48 10.87 56.46
C MET A 145 -46.66 11.78 55.53
N GLY A 146 -47.05 13.04 55.35
CA GLY A 146 -46.27 14.02 54.57
C GLY A 146 -44.89 14.28 55.19
N ASN A 147 -44.81 14.35 56.52
CA ASN A 147 -43.55 14.48 57.24
C ASN A 147 -42.68 13.22 57.12
N GLU A 148 -43.28 12.02 57.19
CA GLU A 148 -42.58 10.75 56.95
C GLU A 148 -42.05 10.63 55.50
N VAL A 149 -42.84 11.04 54.50
CA VAL A 149 -42.40 11.05 53.10
C VAL A 149 -41.25 12.04 52.90
N LYS A 150 -41.30 13.20 53.54
CA LYS A 150 -40.21 14.19 53.48
C LYS A 150 -38.92 13.65 54.10
N SER A 151 -39.00 13.00 55.26
CA SER A 151 -37.81 12.43 55.91
C SER A 151 -37.24 11.26 55.10
N LEU A 152 -38.10 10.38 54.57
CA LEU A 152 -37.68 9.30 53.68
C LEU A 152 -37.06 9.83 52.38
N GLY A 153 -37.59 10.91 51.82
CA GLY A 153 -37.03 11.58 50.65
C GLY A 153 -35.62 12.11 50.90
N GLN A 154 -35.37 12.72 52.07
CA GLN A 154 -34.04 13.18 52.47
C GLN A 154 -33.05 12.01 52.62
N VAL A 155 -33.47 10.92 53.26
CA VAL A 155 -32.64 9.71 53.42
C VAL A 155 -32.33 9.06 52.08
N LEU A 156 -33.33 8.94 51.21
CA LEU A 156 -33.18 8.37 49.87
C LEU A 156 -32.22 9.21 49.02
N LEU A 157 -32.36 10.54 49.06
CA LEU A 157 -31.45 11.45 48.36
C LEU A 157 -30.01 11.27 48.84
N ALA A 158 -29.79 11.29 50.16
CA ALA A 158 -28.46 11.09 50.73
C ALA A 158 -27.86 9.71 50.37
N ALA A 159 -28.68 8.66 50.37
CA ALA A 159 -28.25 7.32 49.95
C ALA A 159 -27.88 7.27 48.46
N ARG A 160 -28.63 7.98 47.60
CA ARG A 160 -28.34 8.08 46.17
C ARG A 160 -27.08 8.88 45.88
N GLU A 161 -26.89 10.01 46.55
CA GLU A 161 -25.67 10.82 46.44
C GLU A 161 -24.44 10.01 46.87
N LYS A 162 -24.54 9.28 47.98
CA LYS A 162 -23.46 8.41 48.46
C LYS A 162 -23.15 7.29 47.48
N ALA A 163 -24.17 6.59 46.97
CA ALA A 163 -23.99 5.53 45.98
C ALA A 163 -23.38 6.07 44.67
N GLY A 164 -23.77 7.27 44.24
CA GLY A 164 -23.18 7.95 43.08
C GLY A 164 -21.71 8.30 43.30
N GLY A 165 -21.36 8.81 44.48
CA GLY A 165 -19.97 9.09 44.86
C GLY A 165 -19.08 7.85 44.91
N GLU A 166 -19.58 6.75 45.47
CA GLU A 166 -18.88 5.46 45.49
C GLU A 166 -18.67 4.89 44.09
N ALA A 167 -19.69 4.96 43.23
CA ALA A 167 -19.59 4.52 41.84
C ALA A 167 -18.54 5.33 41.05
N LEU A 168 -18.51 6.66 41.23
CA LEU A 168 -17.52 7.52 40.58
C LEU A 168 -16.11 7.24 41.10
N SER A 169 -15.94 7.03 42.41
CA SER A 169 -14.66 6.65 43.01
C SER A 169 -14.13 5.30 42.49
N ASN A 170 -15.01 4.31 42.32
CA ASN A 170 -14.66 3.03 41.71
C ASN A 170 -14.22 3.20 40.26
N LEU A 171 -14.95 4.00 39.46
CA LEU A 171 -14.60 4.29 38.08
C LEU A 171 -13.22 4.97 37.97
N HIS A 172 -12.96 5.97 38.80
CA HIS A 172 -11.63 6.60 38.88
C HIS A 172 -10.55 5.57 39.18
N THR A 173 -10.77 4.70 40.15
CA THR A 173 -9.82 3.64 40.50
C THR A 173 -9.54 2.72 39.31
N GLN A 174 -10.57 2.30 38.57
CA GLN A 174 -10.42 1.49 37.37
C GLN A 174 -9.64 2.21 36.27
N HIS A 175 -9.92 3.50 36.05
CA HIS A 175 -9.16 4.32 35.10
C HIS A 175 -7.69 4.46 35.49
N HIS A 176 -7.39 4.64 36.78
CA HIS A 176 -6.02 4.69 37.28
C HIS A 176 -5.28 3.38 37.01
N VAL A 177 -5.91 2.23 37.25
CA VAL A 177 -5.31 0.91 36.94
C VAL A 177 -5.08 0.76 35.44
N SER A 178 -6.05 1.12 34.59
CA SER A 178 -5.90 1.05 33.14
C SER A 178 -4.79 1.97 32.62
N THR A 179 -4.66 3.17 33.18
CA THR A 179 -3.61 4.11 32.78
C THR A 179 -2.23 3.62 33.23
N GLN A 180 -2.14 3.07 34.44
CA GLN A 180 -0.90 2.54 34.99
C GLN A 180 -0.41 1.31 34.23
N THR A 181 -1.32 0.42 33.81
CA THR A 181 -0.98 -0.75 32.97
C THR A 181 -0.45 -0.31 31.60
N ALA A 182 -1.11 0.63 30.93
CA ALA A 182 -0.62 1.20 29.67
C ALA A 182 0.77 1.87 29.84
N MET A 183 1.00 2.57 30.96
CA MET A 183 2.30 3.15 31.27
C MET A 183 3.37 2.08 31.48
N MET A 184 3.03 0.95 32.12
CA MET A 184 3.93 -0.19 32.30
C MET A 184 4.34 -0.81 30.97
N GLU A 185 3.39 -0.97 30.03
CA GLU A 185 3.67 -1.45 28.67
C GLU A 185 4.60 -0.50 27.91
N MET A 186 4.36 0.81 27.98
CA MET A 186 5.25 1.82 27.40
C MET A 186 6.67 1.71 27.96
N LYS A 187 6.83 1.51 29.27
CA LYS A 187 8.14 1.31 29.89
C LYS A 187 8.80 0.01 29.44
N ARG A 188 8.04 -1.07 29.27
CA ARG A 188 8.55 -2.34 28.73
C ARG A 188 9.07 -2.16 27.30
N LEU A 189 8.36 -1.44 26.45
CA LEU A 189 8.81 -1.13 25.09
C LEU A 189 10.09 -0.28 25.12
N ALA A 190 10.14 0.75 25.97
CA ALA A 190 11.34 1.58 26.13
C ALA A 190 12.57 0.75 26.57
N LEU A 191 12.39 -0.23 27.46
CA LEU A 191 13.48 -1.17 27.81
C LEU A 191 13.94 -1.98 26.59
N GLY A 192 13.00 -2.49 25.79
CA GLY A 192 13.31 -3.19 24.54
C GLY A 192 14.11 -2.33 23.56
N ASP A 193 13.73 -1.07 23.38
CA ASP A 193 14.45 -0.15 22.51
C ASP A 193 15.87 0.14 23.02
N VAL A 194 16.05 0.35 24.32
CA VAL A 194 17.37 0.50 24.94
C VAL A 194 18.24 -0.75 24.72
N THR A 195 17.67 -1.96 24.83
CA THR A 195 18.44 -3.19 24.56
C THR A 195 18.92 -3.28 23.12
N LYS A 196 18.10 -2.89 22.14
CA LYS A 196 18.51 -2.83 20.74
C LYS A 196 19.59 -1.79 20.51
N VAL A 197 19.52 -0.64 21.19
CA VAL A 197 20.58 0.38 21.13
C VAL A 197 21.92 -0.15 21.66
N VAL A 198 21.90 -0.97 22.71
CA VAL A 198 23.12 -1.62 23.20
C VAL A 198 23.66 -2.62 22.17
N GLU A 199 22.80 -3.42 21.55
CA GLU A 199 23.20 -4.38 20.52
C GLU A 199 23.82 -3.69 19.29
N THR A 200 23.23 -2.59 18.81
CA THR A 200 23.78 -1.83 17.69
C THR A 200 25.14 -1.20 18.03
N LEU A 201 25.31 -0.73 19.27
CA LEU A 201 26.62 -0.26 19.77
C LEU A 201 27.64 -1.39 19.80
N GLN A 202 27.25 -2.58 20.24
CA GLN A 202 28.15 -3.73 20.27
C GLN A 202 28.59 -4.14 18.86
N GLN A 203 27.67 -4.20 17.90
CA GLN A 203 27.99 -4.47 16.49
C GLN A 203 28.92 -3.39 15.92
N SER A 204 28.72 -2.12 16.28
CA SER A 204 29.64 -1.04 15.91
C SER A 204 31.04 -1.27 16.47
N CYS A 205 31.17 -1.69 17.73
CA CYS A 205 32.45 -2.02 18.35
C CYS A 205 33.14 -3.21 17.67
N GLU A 206 32.40 -4.28 17.34
CA GLU A 206 32.91 -5.44 16.61
C GLU A 206 33.37 -5.08 15.18
N GLY A 207 32.62 -4.20 14.52
CA GLY A 207 32.98 -3.62 13.22
C GLY A 207 34.28 -2.80 13.28
N VAL A 208 34.56 -2.12 14.39
CA VAL A 208 35.84 -1.44 14.61
C VAL A 208 36.96 -2.45 14.88
N ALA A 209 36.71 -3.45 15.73
CA ALA A 209 37.69 -4.48 16.07
C ALA A 209 38.14 -5.30 14.85
N SER A 210 37.22 -5.62 13.93
CA SER A 210 37.53 -6.34 12.69
C SER A 210 38.41 -5.54 11.73
N ARG A 211 38.39 -4.21 11.77
CA ARG A 211 39.30 -3.35 10.97
C ARG A 211 40.72 -3.32 11.51
N LEU A 212 40.92 -3.67 12.77
CA LEU A 212 42.22 -3.65 13.45
C LEU A 212 42.97 -4.98 13.34
N ARG A 213 42.33 -6.06 12.88
CA ARG A 213 42.96 -7.34 12.54
C ARG A 213 43.29 -7.42 11.05
#